data_AF-A0A9P5N182-F1
#
_entry.id   AF-A0A9P5N182-F1
#
_cell.length_a   1.000
_cell.length_b   1.000
_cell.length_c   1.000
_cell.angle_alpha   90.00
_cell.angle_beta   90.00
_cell.angle_gamma   90.00
#
_symmetry.space_group_name_H-M   'P 1'
#
loop_
_entity.id
_entity.type
_entity.pdbx_description
1 polymer ?
#
loop_
_entity_poly.entity_id
_entity_poly.type
_entity_poly.pdbx_seq_one_letter_code
_entity_poly.pdbx_strand_id
1 'polypeptide(L)'
;MSRSWFVSLCCVHPTHSLTRSQVNGTLYCVHRYFFSRDSVYFSTKFSQLGVRDHESLNTFVSLGDVECKDFEAFLSVIYPENFEEHNLSYEQWRSVLHLSTRWGFASLRKLALRSVKPPTPSARLLLARTYSIDHWVLPALSALCERTTPISLKEARQMNIEDVVLVATVREEIRNDSSQTEIPLRIKATQARITQGAGDDIGPASLKSETVVKKPVLVEAVTAGPVAEGDSDNSSKTAATSPEEDDKRGGDERLVSPSAVWLLIKAKN
;
A
#
# COMPACT_ATOMS: atom_id res chain seq x y z
N MET A 1 37.40 17.23 -4.42
CA MET A 1 36.61 18.12 -3.52
C MET A 1 35.27 17.46 -3.25
N SER A 2 35.26 16.50 -2.32
CA SER A 2 34.07 15.70 -1.99
C SER A 2 33.51 16.25 -0.68
N ARG A 3 32.34 16.90 -0.75
CA ARG A 3 31.68 17.46 0.44
C ARG A 3 30.89 16.34 1.11
N SER A 4 31.55 15.72 2.07
CA SER A 4 30.95 14.96 3.15
C SER A 4 29.87 15.80 3.85
N TRP A 5 28.63 15.33 3.79
CA TRP A 5 27.56 15.72 4.72
C TRP A 5 26.95 14.42 5.26
N PHE A 6 27.77 13.68 6.01
CA PHE A 6 27.31 12.56 6.81
C PHE A 6 26.76 13.12 8.14
N VAL A 7 25.47 12.90 8.35
CA VAL A 7 24.79 12.73 9.65
C VAL A 7 25.18 13.72 10.76
N SER A 8 24.40 14.78 10.92
CA SER A 8 24.23 15.41 12.24
C SER A 8 22.94 16.23 12.31
N LEU A 9 21.84 15.53 12.60
CA LEU A 9 20.78 16.04 13.48
C LEU A 9 19.91 14.86 13.94
N CYS A 10 20.54 13.90 14.62
CA CYS A 10 19.86 12.90 15.45
C CYS A 10 20.11 13.24 16.92
N CYS A 11 19.71 14.44 17.31
CA CYS A 11 19.35 14.77 18.68
C CYS A 11 18.00 15.48 18.52
N VAL A 12 16.94 15.06 19.22
CA VAL A 12 16.46 15.79 20.40
C VAL A 12 15.28 14.97 20.99
N HIS A 13 15.45 14.53 22.24
CA HIS A 13 14.53 13.85 23.19
C HIS A 13 14.38 12.31 23.17
N PRO A 14 14.39 11.64 24.35
CA PRO A 14 14.32 10.17 24.48
C PRO A 14 12.92 9.57 24.20
N THR A 15 11.95 10.35 23.76
CA THR A 15 10.54 9.95 23.74
C THR A 15 10.02 9.49 22.37
N HIS A 16 10.80 9.63 21.29
CA HIS A 16 10.36 9.25 19.95
C HIS A 16 11.43 8.47 19.18
N SER A 17 11.38 7.14 19.23
CA SER A 17 12.24 6.29 18.40
C SER A 17 11.85 6.43 16.91
N LEU A 18 12.81 6.83 16.07
CA LEU A 18 12.67 6.82 14.61
C LEU A 18 12.87 5.39 14.09
N THR A 19 12.17 5.04 13.01
CA THR A 19 12.35 3.77 12.30
C THR A 19 12.56 4.00 10.81
N ARG A 20 13.52 3.27 10.22
CA ARG A 20 13.76 3.27 8.78
C ARG A 20 12.83 2.28 8.10
N SER A 21 12.06 2.75 7.13
CA SER A 21 11.22 1.92 6.26
C SER A 21 11.79 1.94 4.85
N GLN A 22 11.83 0.79 4.18
CA GLN A 22 12.30 0.70 2.80
C GLN A 22 11.12 0.43 1.86
N VAL A 23 10.95 1.27 0.86
CA VAL A 23 9.92 1.18 -0.19
C VAL A 23 10.61 1.29 -1.54
N ASN A 24 10.52 0.27 -2.38
CA ASN A 24 11.14 0.22 -3.70
C ASN A 24 12.60 0.72 -3.74
N GLY A 25 13.44 0.26 -2.80
CA GLY A 25 14.84 0.67 -2.67
C GLY A 25 15.10 2.04 -2.02
N THR A 26 14.06 2.85 -1.79
CA THR A 26 14.17 4.16 -1.11
C THR A 26 14.00 4.01 0.40
N LEU A 27 14.86 4.64 1.18
CA LEU A 27 14.77 4.66 2.65
C LEU A 27 13.96 5.88 3.11
N TYR A 28 13.01 5.61 4.00
CA TYR A 28 12.13 6.58 4.65
C TYR A 28 12.37 6.56 6.16
N CYS A 29 12.69 7.70 6.76
CA CYS A 29 12.80 7.85 8.22
C CYS A 29 11.48 8.35 8.80
N VAL A 30 10.73 7.50 9.50
CA VAL A 30 9.41 7.83 10.08
C VAL A 30 9.39 7.60 11.58
N HIS A 31 8.51 8.30 12.30
CA HIS A 31 8.38 8.13 13.74
C HIS A 31 7.64 6.83 14.05
N ARG A 32 8.27 5.94 14.81
CA ARG A 32 7.70 4.64 15.19
C ARG A 32 6.38 4.78 15.93
N TYR A 33 6.27 5.82 16.76
CA TYR A 33 5.11 6.07 17.60
C TYR A 33 3.80 6.13 16.79
N PHE A 34 3.73 6.93 15.72
CA PHE A 34 2.51 7.06 14.92
C PHE A 34 2.09 5.73 14.28
N PHE A 35 3.07 4.94 13.84
CA PHE A 35 2.82 3.63 13.24
C PHE A 35 2.42 2.58 14.29
N SER A 36 3.03 2.58 15.46
CA SER A 36 2.74 1.60 16.51
C SER A 36 1.42 1.89 17.23
N ARG A 37 1.08 3.17 17.41
CA ARG A 37 -0.14 3.61 18.08
C ARG A 37 -1.39 3.19 17.30
N ASP A 38 -1.40 3.46 16.00
CA ASP A 38 -2.61 3.33 15.18
C ASP A 38 -2.63 2.06 14.31
N SER A 39 -1.58 1.24 14.34
CA SER A 39 -1.49 -0.02 13.60
C SER A 39 -0.90 -1.16 14.43
N VAL A 40 -1.74 -2.17 14.69
CA VAL A 40 -1.33 -3.44 15.29
C VAL A 40 -0.33 -4.18 14.41
N TYR A 41 -0.48 -4.08 13.08
CA TYR A 41 0.46 -4.67 12.12
C TYR A 41 1.87 -4.15 12.36
N PHE A 42 2.04 -2.83 12.44
CA PHE A 42 3.35 -2.22 12.67
C PHE A 42 3.85 -2.43 14.09
N SER A 43 3.00 -2.29 15.11
CA SER A 43 3.35 -2.58 16.50
C SER A 43 3.93 -4.00 16.67
N THR A 44 3.28 -4.99 16.06
CA THR A 44 3.73 -6.39 16.06
C THR A 44 5.03 -6.54 15.28
N LYS A 45 5.11 -5.96 14.07
CA LYS A 45 6.29 -6.04 13.20
C LYS A 45 7.53 -5.44 13.85
N PHE A 46 7.41 -4.29 14.51
CA PHE A 46 8.52 -3.67 15.24
C PHE A 46 8.94 -4.51 16.45
N SER A 47 8.00 -5.15 17.15
CA SER A 47 8.28 -6.03 18.28
C SER A 47 9.04 -7.29 17.84
N GLN A 48 8.63 -7.91 16.73
CA GLN A 48 9.30 -9.08 16.14
C GLN A 48 10.73 -8.79 15.69
N LEU A 49 10.97 -7.60 15.17
CA LEU A 49 12.29 -7.17 14.72
C LEU A 49 13.24 -6.80 15.88
N GLY A 50 12.80 -6.97 17.13
CA GLY A 50 13.63 -6.69 18.31
C GLY A 50 14.08 -5.24 18.41
N VAL A 51 13.37 -4.32 17.74
CA VAL A 51 13.71 -2.89 17.74
C VAL A 51 13.45 -2.36 19.16
N ARG A 52 14.49 -2.30 19.98
CA ARG A 52 14.49 -1.65 21.30
C ARG A 52 14.88 -0.18 21.13
N ASP A 53 14.39 0.69 22.01
CA ASP A 53 14.46 2.15 21.87
C ASP A 53 15.88 2.75 21.76
N HIS A 54 16.94 1.95 21.91
CA HIS A 54 18.32 2.42 21.99
C HIS A 54 19.25 2.00 20.83
N GLU A 55 18.80 1.17 19.87
CA GLU A 55 19.62 0.67 18.74
C GLU A 55 18.92 0.78 17.36
N SER A 56 17.83 1.54 17.28
CA SER A 56 16.84 1.49 16.20
C SER A 56 17.27 1.99 14.81
N LEU A 57 18.54 2.35 14.60
CA LEU A 57 19.01 2.94 13.33
C LEU A 57 19.52 1.92 12.30
N ASN A 58 19.86 0.68 12.72
CA ASN A 58 20.38 -0.35 11.81
C ASN A 58 19.35 -1.35 11.28
N THR A 59 18.12 -1.33 11.81
CA THR A 59 17.05 -2.24 11.36
C THR A 59 16.07 -1.50 10.46
N PHE A 60 15.87 -1.98 9.24
CA PHE A 60 14.91 -1.41 8.28
C PHE A 60 13.69 -2.32 8.12
N VAL A 61 12.51 -1.70 8.00
CA VAL A 61 11.26 -2.40 7.72
C VAL A 61 11.01 -2.37 6.22
N SER A 62 11.16 -3.51 5.55
CA SER A 62 10.75 -3.64 4.15
C SER A 62 9.22 -3.64 4.06
N LEU A 63 8.68 -2.73 3.26
CA LEU A 63 7.26 -2.64 2.92
C LEU A 63 7.08 -3.21 1.51
N GLY A 64 6.93 -4.54 1.44
CA GLY A 64 6.80 -5.26 0.17
C GLY A 64 5.59 -4.81 -0.65
N ASP A 65 5.79 -4.71 -1.97
CA ASP A 65 4.77 -4.35 -2.97
C ASP A 65 4.07 -3.03 -2.67
N VAL A 66 4.84 -1.99 -2.33
CA VAL A 66 4.36 -0.62 -2.20
C VAL A 66 5.20 0.27 -3.10
N GLU A 67 4.54 1.11 -3.90
CA GLU A 67 5.23 2.12 -4.68
C GLU A 67 5.55 3.36 -3.82
N CYS A 68 6.68 4.01 -4.09
CA CYS A 68 7.08 5.23 -3.37
C CYS A 68 5.99 6.30 -3.38
N LYS A 69 5.31 6.49 -4.52
CA LYS A 69 4.24 7.49 -4.67
C LYS A 69 3.05 7.21 -3.74
N ASP A 70 2.72 5.94 -3.53
CA ASP A 70 1.60 5.51 -2.69
C ASP A 70 1.94 5.71 -1.22
N PHE A 71 3.18 5.38 -0.85
CA PHE A 71 3.67 5.61 0.50
C PHE A 71 3.79 7.10 0.82
N GLU A 72 4.27 7.92 -0.11
CA GLU A 72 4.34 9.37 0.04
C GLU A 72 2.96 10.00 0.22
N ALA A 73 1.96 9.56 -0.54
CA ALA A 73 0.57 9.97 -0.33
C ALA A 73 0.08 9.60 1.08
N PHE A 74 0.36 8.38 1.54
CA PHE A 74 0.01 7.95 2.90
C PHE A 74 0.71 8.78 3.99
N LEU A 75 2.02 9.04 3.83
CA LEU A 75 2.79 9.86 4.76
C LEU A 75 2.30 11.31 4.80
N SER A 76 1.86 11.88 3.68
CA SER A 76 1.33 13.25 3.65
C SER A 76 0.08 13.46 4.52
N VAL A 77 -0.65 12.38 4.83
CA VAL A 77 -1.82 12.43 5.73
C VAL A 77 -1.40 12.22 7.19
N ILE A 78 -0.35 11.44 7.45
CA ILE A 78 0.19 11.25 8.82
C ILE A 78 1.02 12.45 9.26
N TYR A 79 1.72 13.08 8.32
CA TYR A 79 2.57 14.25 8.49
C TYR A 79 2.06 15.37 7.59
N PRO A 80 0.88 15.94 7.88
CA PRO A 80 0.33 17.01 7.06
C PRO A 80 1.19 18.26 7.19
N GLU A 81 1.46 18.91 6.06
CA GLU A 81 2.05 20.26 6.04
C GLU A 81 1.03 21.32 6.49
N ASN A 82 -0.24 21.09 6.16
CA ASN A 82 -1.38 21.89 6.57
C ASN A 82 -2.45 20.97 7.18
N PHE A 83 -2.84 21.24 8.42
CA PHE A 83 -3.84 20.44 9.14
C PHE A 83 -5.28 20.73 8.70
N GLU A 84 -5.53 21.89 8.05
CA GLU A 84 -6.87 22.29 7.63
C GLU A 84 -7.32 21.54 6.38
N GLU A 85 -6.44 21.43 5.38
CA GLU A 85 -6.79 20.84 4.08
C GLU A 85 -5.71 19.89 3.55
N HIS A 86 -6.17 18.72 3.09
CA HIS A 86 -5.35 17.73 2.43
C HIS A 86 -5.59 17.80 0.93
N ASN A 87 -4.68 18.46 0.21
CA ASN A 87 -4.75 18.64 -1.25
C ASN A 87 -4.25 17.39 -2.00
N LEU A 88 -4.97 16.28 -1.85
CA LEU A 88 -4.68 15.02 -2.52
C LEU A 88 -5.65 14.73 -3.67
N SER A 89 -5.11 14.22 -4.77
CA SER A 89 -5.87 13.71 -5.91
C SER A 89 -6.64 12.43 -5.57
N TYR A 90 -7.56 12.03 -6.45
CA TYR A 90 -8.29 10.76 -6.31
C TYR A 90 -7.36 9.55 -6.18
N GLU A 91 -6.32 9.46 -7.02
CA GLU A 91 -5.38 8.35 -6.99
C GLU A 91 -4.58 8.32 -5.67
N GLN A 92 -4.16 9.49 -5.17
CA GLN A 92 -3.47 9.57 -3.87
C GLN A 92 -4.39 9.15 -2.72
N TRP A 93 -5.64 9.59 -2.70
CA TRP A 93 -6.61 9.14 -1.70
C TRP A 93 -6.91 7.65 -1.81
N ARG A 94 -6.94 7.09 -3.02
CA ARG A 94 -7.05 5.65 -3.25
C ARG A 94 -5.83 4.91 -2.67
N SER A 95 -4.62 5.42 -2.83
CA SER A 95 -3.41 4.86 -2.22
C SER A 95 -3.44 4.93 -0.70
N VAL A 96 -3.87 6.06 -0.12
CA VAL A 96 -4.04 6.21 1.33
C VAL A 96 -5.07 5.20 1.85
N LEU A 97 -6.21 5.04 1.16
CA LEU A 97 -7.24 4.07 1.50
C LEU A 97 -6.71 2.63 1.44
N HIS A 98 -5.93 2.31 0.41
CA HIS A 98 -5.31 1.00 0.25
C HIS A 98 -4.37 0.67 1.40
N LEU A 99 -3.39 1.55 1.65
CA LEU A 99 -2.36 1.33 2.65
C LEU A 99 -2.91 1.39 4.08
N SER A 100 -3.84 2.30 4.37
CA SER A 100 -4.51 2.35 5.67
C SER A 100 -5.33 1.08 5.95
N THR A 101 -5.96 0.50 4.94
CA THR A 101 -6.65 -0.79 5.09
C THR A 101 -5.65 -1.93 5.27
N ARG A 102 -4.63 -2.01 4.41
CA ARG A 102 -3.60 -3.08 4.44
C ARG A 102 -2.85 -3.13 5.76
N TRP A 103 -2.55 -1.97 6.35
CA TRP A 103 -1.81 -1.87 7.60
C TRP A 103 -2.70 -1.65 8.82
N GLY A 104 -4.02 -1.65 8.67
CA GLY A 104 -4.95 -1.58 9.81
C GLY A 104 -5.04 -0.23 10.52
N PHE A 105 -4.76 0.89 9.84
CA PHE A 105 -4.96 2.24 10.37
C PHE A 105 -6.45 2.62 10.28
N ALA A 106 -7.26 2.22 11.27
CA ALA A 106 -8.71 2.37 11.23
C ALA A 106 -9.17 3.84 11.08
N SER A 107 -8.57 4.77 11.83
CA SER A 107 -8.91 6.19 11.78
C SER A 107 -8.55 6.81 10.42
N LEU A 108 -7.38 6.45 9.88
CA LEU A 108 -6.92 6.93 8.57
C LEU A 108 -7.76 6.35 7.44
N ARG A 109 -8.18 5.07 7.54
CA ARG A 109 -9.12 4.44 6.61
C ARG A 109 -10.45 5.19 6.59
N LYS A 110 -11.00 5.53 7.76
CA LYS A 110 -12.25 6.33 7.86
C LYS A 110 -12.10 7.71 7.21
N LEU A 111 -10.96 8.38 7.45
CA LEU A 111 -10.65 9.66 6.82
C LEU A 111 -10.59 9.52 5.29
N ALA A 112 -9.84 8.55 4.79
CA ALA A 112 -9.69 8.30 3.36
C ALA A 112 -11.04 7.98 2.68
N LEU A 113 -11.92 7.20 3.33
CA LEU A 113 -13.27 6.91 2.82
C LEU A 113 -14.14 8.17 2.70
N ARG A 114 -14.00 9.12 3.62
CA ARG A 114 -14.74 10.40 3.59
C ARG A 114 -14.18 11.35 2.53
N SER A 115 -12.88 11.29 2.27
CA SER A 115 -12.19 12.21 1.37
C SER A 115 -12.13 11.72 -0.09
N VAL A 116 -12.12 10.41 -0.32
CA VAL A 116 -12.04 9.86 -1.67
C VAL A 116 -13.32 10.16 -2.45
N LYS A 117 -13.16 10.79 -3.61
CA LYS A 117 -14.27 11.14 -4.52
C LYS A 117 -14.08 10.39 -5.83
N PRO A 118 -14.73 9.22 -6.02
CA PRO A 118 -14.58 8.44 -7.23
C PRO A 118 -15.09 9.22 -8.46
N PRO A 119 -14.32 9.30 -9.55
CA PRO A 119 -14.70 10.10 -10.72
C PRO A 119 -15.82 9.47 -11.54
N THR A 120 -15.98 8.15 -11.47
CA THR A 120 -17.00 7.41 -12.22
C THR A 120 -17.79 6.45 -11.32
N PRO A 121 -19.04 6.10 -11.69
CA PRO A 121 -19.80 5.07 -11.00
C PRO A 121 -19.09 3.71 -10.95
N SER A 122 -18.40 3.34 -12.04
CA SER A 122 -17.58 2.11 -12.13
C SER A 122 -16.43 2.13 -11.13
N ALA A 123 -15.72 3.26 -10.99
CA ALA A 123 -14.65 3.42 -10.00
C ALA A 123 -15.19 3.37 -8.56
N ARG A 124 -16.38 3.95 -8.32
CA ARG A 124 -17.07 3.86 -7.03
C ARG A 124 -17.42 2.42 -6.68
N LEU A 125 -17.98 1.67 -7.64
CA LEU A 125 -18.33 0.27 -7.45
C LEU A 125 -17.09 -0.58 -7.17
N LEU A 126 -16.01 -0.38 -7.92
CA LEU A 126 -14.74 -1.08 -7.72
C LEU A 126 -14.21 -0.87 -6.29
N LEU A 127 -14.11 0.39 -5.84
CA LEU A 127 -13.68 0.69 -4.47
C LEU A 127 -14.63 0.06 -3.44
N ALA A 128 -15.93 0.11 -3.69
CA ALA A 128 -16.93 -0.47 -2.80
C ALA A 128 -16.75 -1.98 -2.63
N ARG A 129 -16.55 -2.72 -3.72
CA ARG A 129 -16.28 -4.16 -3.68
C ARG A 129 -14.93 -4.46 -3.04
N THR A 130 -13.86 -3.77 -3.46
CA THR A 130 -12.50 -4.02 -2.95
C THR A 130 -12.38 -3.80 -1.44
N TYR A 131 -13.04 -2.78 -0.89
CA TYR A 131 -12.90 -2.40 0.52
C TYR A 131 -14.14 -2.71 1.37
N SER A 132 -15.08 -3.49 0.83
CA SER A 132 -16.33 -3.90 1.49
C SER A 132 -17.13 -2.69 2.03
N ILE A 133 -17.49 -1.77 1.13
CA ILE A 133 -18.26 -0.55 1.42
C ILE A 133 -19.69 -0.71 0.89
N ASP A 134 -20.52 -1.46 1.62
CA ASP A 134 -21.83 -1.93 1.12
C ASP A 134 -22.78 -0.81 0.69
N HIS A 135 -22.82 0.29 1.46
CA HIS A 135 -23.69 1.43 1.19
C HIS A 135 -23.33 2.19 -0.11
N TRP A 136 -22.18 1.90 -0.74
CA TRP A 136 -21.80 2.47 -2.05
C TRP A 136 -22.17 1.58 -3.23
N VAL A 137 -22.38 0.29 -3.01
CA VAL A 137 -22.60 -0.70 -4.08
C VAL A 137 -23.89 -0.38 -4.84
N LEU A 138 -25.02 -0.29 -4.13
CA LEU A 138 -26.33 -0.07 -4.77
C LEU A 138 -26.40 1.29 -5.50
N PRO A 139 -25.99 2.43 -4.91
CA PRO A 139 -25.95 3.70 -5.64
C PRO A 139 -25.05 3.67 -6.88
N ALA A 140 -23.91 2.97 -6.83
CA ALA A 140 -23.01 2.86 -7.97
C ALA A 140 -23.62 2.01 -9.11
N LEU A 141 -24.27 0.89 -8.76
CA LEU A 141 -24.99 0.05 -9.73
C LEU A 141 -26.17 0.79 -10.35
N SER A 142 -26.97 1.51 -9.56
CA SER A 142 -28.07 2.34 -10.07
C SER A 142 -27.56 3.37 -11.08
N ALA A 143 -26.51 4.13 -10.73
CA ALA A 143 -25.91 5.10 -11.64
C ALA A 143 -25.34 4.46 -12.92
N LEU A 144 -24.81 3.23 -12.85
CA LEU A 144 -24.38 2.47 -14.04
C LEU A 144 -25.56 2.00 -14.91
N CYS A 145 -26.73 1.73 -14.32
CA CYS A 145 -27.93 1.36 -15.07
C CYS A 145 -28.58 2.59 -15.72
N GLU A 146 -28.59 3.73 -15.02
CA GLU A 146 -29.21 4.99 -15.46
C GLU A 146 -28.43 5.71 -16.57
N ARG A 147 -27.09 5.60 -16.57
CA ARG A 147 -26.28 6.34 -17.55
C ARG A 147 -26.60 5.93 -18.98
N THR A 148 -26.50 6.85 -19.92
CA THR A 148 -26.72 6.55 -21.36
C THR A 148 -25.59 5.71 -21.95
N THR A 149 -24.35 5.91 -21.48
CA THR A 149 -23.16 5.25 -22.03
C THR A 149 -23.11 3.75 -21.66
N PRO A 150 -22.85 2.86 -22.63
CA PRO A 150 -22.70 1.43 -22.35
C PRO A 150 -21.44 1.16 -21.51
N ILE A 151 -21.36 -0.02 -20.88
CA ILE A 151 -20.14 -0.46 -20.18
C ILE A 151 -19.01 -0.56 -21.21
N SER A 152 -17.92 0.16 -20.98
CA SER A 152 -16.74 0.07 -21.84
C SER A 152 -15.93 -1.19 -21.52
N LEU A 153 -15.15 -1.67 -22.49
CA LEU A 153 -14.27 -2.83 -22.28
C LEU A 153 -13.27 -2.61 -21.13
N LYS A 154 -12.79 -1.37 -20.94
CA LYS A 154 -11.90 -1.01 -19.83
C LYS A 154 -12.57 -1.18 -18.47
N GLU A 155 -13.82 -0.73 -18.35
CA GLU A 155 -14.61 -0.89 -17.12
C GLU A 155 -14.95 -2.35 -16.86
N ALA A 156 -15.40 -3.08 -17.89
CA ALA A 156 -15.75 -4.49 -17.78
C ALA A 156 -14.58 -5.35 -17.29
N ARG A 157 -13.35 -5.04 -17.72
CA ARG A 157 -12.13 -5.74 -17.26
C ARG A 157 -11.78 -5.48 -15.79
N GLN A 158 -12.26 -4.38 -15.22
CA GLN A 158 -12.00 -4.00 -13.83
C GLN A 158 -13.12 -4.43 -12.88
N MET A 159 -14.33 -4.60 -13.41
CA MET A 159 -15.50 -5.04 -12.66
C MET A 159 -15.54 -6.56 -12.50
N ASN A 160 -16.24 -7.01 -11.48
CA ASN A 160 -16.59 -8.42 -11.34
C ASN A 160 -17.57 -8.81 -12.46
N ILE A 161 -17.46 -10.04 -12.96
CA ILE A 161 -18.29 -10.51 -14.08
C ILE A 161 -19.78 -10.48 -13.71
N GLU A 162 -20.11 -10.77 -12.46
CA GLU A 162 -21.46 -10.74 -11.92
C GLU A 162 -22.04 -9.32 -11.97
N ASP A 163 -21.24 -8.30 -11.62
CA ASP A 163 -21.67 -6.90 -11.67
C ASP A 163 -21.87 -6.44 -13.12
N VAL A 164 -21.05 -6.91 -14.07
CA VAL A 164 -21.20 -6.61 -15.50
C VAL A 164 -22.49 -7.23 -16.05
N VAL A 165 -22.72 -8.51 -15.77
CA VAL A 165 -23.93 -9.23 -16.19
C VAL A 165 -25.17 -8.59 -15.57
N LEU A 166 -25.13 -8.30 -14.26
CA LEU A 166 -26.22 -7.63 -13.54
C LEU A 166 -26.62 -6.31 -14.21
N VAL A 167 -25.65 -5.42 -14.46
CA VAL A 167 -25.95 -4.12 -15.10
C VAL A 167 -26.48 -4.31 -16.51
N ALA A 168 -25.94 -5.26 -17.29
CA ALA A 168 -26.44 -5.55 -18.63
C ALA A 168 -27.89 -6.04 -18.61
N THR A 169 -28.21 -6.99 -17.73
CA THR A 169 -29.57 -7.54 -17.57
C THR A 169 -30.55 -6.45 -17.14
N VAL A 170 -30.22 -5.67 -16.10
CA VAL A 170 -31.13 -4.61 -15.60
C VAL A 170 -31.37 -3.56 -16.67
N ARG A 171 -30.35 -3.16 -17.44
CA ARG A 171 -30.50 -2.19 -18.52
C ARG A 171 -31.41 -2.71 -19.65
N GLU A 172 -31.33 -4.00 -19.96
CA GLU A 172 -32.19 -4.62 -20.96
C GLU A 172 -33.64 -4.72 -20.48
N GLU A 173 -33.86 -5.07 -19.21
CA GLU A 173 -35.19 -5.03 -18.60
C GLU A 173 -35.79 -3.62 -18.62
N ILE A 174 -35.00 -2.58 -18.36
CA ILE A 174 -35.47 -1.18 -18.41
C ILE A 174 -35.91 -0.79 -19.82
N ARG A 175 -35.26 -1.33 -20.86
CA ARG A 175 -35.64 -1.06 -22.25
C ARG A 175 -36.92 -1.79 -22.67
N ASN A 176 -37.11 -3.01 -22.18
CA ASN A 176 -38.22 -3.88 -22.58
C ASN A 176 -39.50 -3.64 -21.76
N ASP A 177 -39.38 -3.00 -20.60
CA ASP A 177 -40.49 -2.82 -19.65
C ASP A 177 -40.89 -1.34 -19.55
N SER A 178 -42.12 -1.05 -19.97
CA SER A 178 -42.73 0.29 -19.89
C SER A 178 -43.22 0.65 -18.49
N SER A 179 -43.14 -0.26 -17.51
CA SER A 179 -43.54 0.01 -16.13
C SER A 179 -42.49 0.82 -15.35
N GLN A 180 -42.95 1.72 -14.48
CA GLN A 180 -42.13 2.64 -13.67
C GLN A 180 -41.50 1.95 -12.44
N THR A 181 -41.03 0.71 -12.57
CA THR A 181 -40.38 0.02 -11.44
C THR A 181 -39.03 0.66 -11.14
N GLU A 182 -38.82 1.09 -9.90
CA GLU A 182 -37.58 1.74 -9.48
C GLU A 182 -36.35 0.86 -9.73
N ILE A 183 -35.29 1.45 -10.27
CA ILE A 183 -34.04 0.77 -10.65
C ILE A 183 -33.41 0.00 -9.47
N PRO A 184 -33.36 0.52 -8.23
CA PRO A 184 -32.84 -0.23 -7.08
C PRO A 184 -33.57 -1.56 -6.80
N LEU A 185 -34.88 -1.64 -7.08
CA LEU A 185 -35.66 -2.87 -6.87
C LEU A 185 -35.32 -3.91 -7.93
N ARG A 186 -35.17 -3.49 -9.20
CA ARG A 186 -34.75 -4.36 -10.30
C ARG A 186 -33.35 -4.93 -10.07
N ILE A 187 -32.43 -4.10 -9.56
CA ILE A 187 -31.08 -4.54 -9.19
C ILE A 187 -31.14 -5.63 -8.12
N LYS A 188 -31.89 -5.41 -7.03
CA LYS A 188 -32.02 -6.40 -5.95
C LYS A 188 -32.64 -7.72 -6.44
N ALA A 189 -33.71 -7.64 -7.23
CA ALA A 189 -34.35 -8.81 -7.80
C ALA A 189 -33.42 -9.60 -8.72
N THR A 190 -32.69 -8.90 -9.60
CA THR A 190 -31.75 -9.54 -10.53
C THR A 190 -30.56 -10.16 -9.81
N GLN A 191 -30.00 -9.46 -8.82
CA GLN A 191 -28.91 -9.99 -7.99
C GLN A 191 -29.32 -11.29 -7.29
N ALA A 192 -30.56 -11.37 -6.78
CA ALA A 192 -31.07 -12.58 -6.15
C ALA A 192 -31.15 -13.76 -7.14
N ARG A 193 -31.64 -13.51 -8.37
CA ARG A 193 -31.69 -14.53 -9.43
C ARG A 193 -30.30 -15.02 -9.84
N ILE A 194 -29.34 -14.11 -10.03
CA ILE A 194 -27.95 -14.46 -10.37
C ILE A 194 -27.32 -15.32 -9.27
N THR A 195 -27.57 -14.98 -8.00
CA THR A 195 -27.01 -15.71 -6.86
C THR A 195 -27.62 -17.12 -6.73
N GLN A 196 -28.91 -17.29 -7.08
CA GLN A 196 -29.59 -18.59 -7.05
C GLN A 196 -29.24 -19.49 -8.25
N GLY A 197 -28.92 -18.93 -9.41
CA GLY A 197 -28.56 -19.68 -10.63
C GLY A 197 -27.14 -20.25 -10.65
N ALA A 198 -26.27 -19.88 -9.71
CA ALA A 198 -24.88 -20.36 -9.64
C ALA A 198 -24.74 -21.79 -9.03
N GLY A 199 -25.86 -22.46 -8.70
CA GLY A 199 -25.87 -23.75 -8.00
C GLY A 199 -25.94 -25.01 -8.87
N ASP A 200 -26.18 -24.90 -10.18
CA ASP A 200 -26.63 -26.07 -10.98
C ASP A 200 -25.65 -26.58 -12.08
N ASP A 201 -24.45 -26.01 -12.23
CA ASP A 201 -23.50 -26.42 -13.28
C ASP A 201 -22.24 -27.16 -12.76
N ILE A 202 -22.42 -28.32 -12.11
CA ILE A 202 -21.44 -29.43 -12.17
C ILE A 202 -22.20 -30.77 -12.29
N GLY A 203 -22.74 -31.03 -13.48
CA GLY A 203 -22.97 -32.40 -13.94
C GLY A 203 -21.66 -32.96 -14.52
N PRO A 204 -21.24 -34.20 -14.21
CA PRO A 204 -19.94 -34.69 -14.64
C PRO A 204 -19.98 -35.00 -16.14
N ALA A 205 -19.38 -34.13 -16.95
CA ALA A 205 -19.02 -34.45 -18.32
C ALA A 205 -17.87 -35.47 -18.31
N SER A 206 -18.25 -36.74 -18.24
CA SER A 206 -17.39 -37.89 -18.51
C SER A 206 -16.95 -37.85 -19.98
N LEU A 207 -15.80 -37.23 -20.26
CA LEU A 207 -15.03 -37.48 -21.47
C LEU A 207 -13.91 -38.46 -21.15
N LYS A 208 -14.17 -39.73 -21.49
CA LYS A 208 -13.15 -40.77 -21.63
C LYS A 208 -12.18 -40.30 -22.72
N SER A 209 -10.88 -40.23 -22.40
CA SER A 209 -9.85 -40.47 -23.41
C SER A 209 -8.61 -41.07 -22.77
N GLU A 210 -8.01 -41.96 -23.54
CA GLU A 210 -7.12 -43.03 -23.17
C GLU A 210 -5.74 -42.61 -22.64
N THR A 211 -5.26 -43.47 -21.74
CA THR A 211 -3.87 -43.76 -21.43
C THR A 211 -2.92 -43.73 -22.63
N VAL A 212 -1.86 -42.92 -22.54
CA VAL A 212 -0.55 -43.23 -23.15
C VAL A 212 0.55 -43.02 -22.11
N VAL A 213 1.16 -44.15 -21.74
CA VAL A 213 2.37 -44.29 -20.94
C VAL A 213 3.58 -43.79 -21.73
N LYS A 214 4.41 -42.91 -21.14
CA LYS A 214 5.89 -42.98 -21.26
C LYS A 214 6.56 -42.51 -19.95
N LYS A 215 7.45 -43.37 -19.46
CA LYS A 215 8.28 -43.26 -18.25
C LYS A 215 9.49 -42.30 -18.44
N PRO A 216 10.20 -41.94 -17.35
CA PRO A 216 11.10 -40.79 -17.26
C PRO A 216 12.55 -41.08 -17.67
N VAL A 217 13.34 -40.03 -17.87
CA VAL A 217 14.80 -40.10 -17.94
C VAL A 217 15.42 -39.17 -16.90
N LEU A 218 16.23 -39.80 -16.04
CA LEU A 218 17.12 -39.26 -15.02
C LEU A 218 18.46 -38.87 -15.67
N VAL A 219 19.11 -37.79 -15.22
CA VAL A 219 20.59 -37.73 -15.15
C VAL A 219 21.04 -36.91 -13.94
N GLU A 220 22.10 -37.42 -13.32
CA GLU A 220 22.63 -37.18 -11.99
C GLU A 220 23.60 -35.99 -11.88
N ALA A 221 23.94 -35.70 -10.61
CA ALA A 221 24.93 -34.77 -10.09
C ALA A 221 26.38 -35.08 -10.53
N VAL A 222 27.22 -34.04 -10.49
CA VAL A 222 28.69 -34.17 -10.32
C VAL A 222 29.21 -33.07 -9.37
N THR A 223 30.23 -33.48 -8.64
CA THR A 223 30.80 -33.01 -7.37
C THR A 223 32.05 -32.12 -7.49
N ALA A 224 32.37 -31.45 -6.37
CA ALA A 224 33.70 -31.17 -5.77
C ALA A 224 34.61 -30.02 -6.31
N GLY A 225 35.22 -29.29 -5.35
CA GLY A 225 36.17 -28.15 -5.48
C GLY A 225 37.59 -28.53 -5.98
N PRO A 226 38.71 -27.81 -5.67
CA PRO A 226 39.05 -27.15 -4.38
C PRO A 226 39.91 -25.83 -4.43
N VAL A 227 40.09 -25.21 -3.24
CA VAL A 227 41.30 -24.59 -2.59
C VAL A 227 42.21 -23.58 -3.33
N ALA A 228 42.49 -22.42 -2.68
CA ALA A 228 43.85 -21.88 -2.46
C ALA A 228 43.88 -20.72 -1.43
N GLU A 229 44.81 -20.83 -0.47
CA GLU A 229 45.23 -19.85 0.53
C GLU A 229 46.13 -18.74 -0.06
N GLY A 230 46.30 -17.64 0.68
CA GLY A 230 47.32 -16.62 0.41
C GLY A 230 47.29 -15.50 1.47
N ASP A 231 48.47 -15.11 1.92
CA ASP A 231 48.81 -14.76 3.29
C ASP A 231 49.26 -13.28 3.43
N SER A 232 49.48 -12.85 4.67
CA SER A 232 50.47 -11.84 5.13
C SER A 232 50.16 -10.32 5.14
N ASP A 233 50.10 -9.81 6.38
CA ASP A 233 50.89 -8.73 7.00
C ASP A 233 51.07 -7.33 6.33
N ASN A 234 50.78 -6.26 7.07
CA ASN A 234 51.82 -5.50 7.81
C ASN A 234 51.25 -4.26 8.56
N SER A 235 51.88 -4.03 9.71
CA SER A 235 51.81 -2.95 10.70
C SER A 235 51.85 -1.51 10.17
N SER A 236 51.29 -0.55 10.94
CA SER A 236 52.09 0.35 11.81
C SER A 236 51.38 1.67 12.22
N LYS A 237 51.43 1.95 13.53
CA LYS A 237 51.86 3.22 14.18
C LYS A 237 50.94 4.46 14.34
N THR A 238 50.68 4.78 15.62
CA THR A 238 50.91 6.05 16.38
C THR A 238 50.26 7.36 15.92
N ALA A 239 49.97 8.37 16.74
CA ALA A 239 49.83 8.61 18.17
C ALA A 239 49.38 10.10 18.29
N ALA A 240 48.60 10.39 19.34
CA ALA A 240 48.52 11.64 20.11
C ALA A 240 48.21 13.00 19.45
N THR A 241 47.39 13.76 20.22
CA THR A 241 47.50 15.21 20.53
C THR A 241 46.25 16.02 20.20
N SER A 242 45.44 16.28 21.23
CA SER A 242 44.65 17.52 21.38
C SER A 242 45.58 18.66 21.85
N PRO A 243 45.25 19.97 21.73
CA PRO A 243 44.31 20.60 22.69
C PRO A 243 43.54 21.86 22.21
N GLU A 244 42.71 22.39 23.14
CA GLU A 244 42.23 23.78 23.32
C GLU A 244 41.08 24.31 22.42
N GLU A 245 39.88 24.49 22.97
CA GLU A 245 39.32 25.67 23.71
C GLU A 245 38.81 26.77 22.76
N ASP A 246 37.49 27.01 22.71
CA ASP A 246 36.91 28.30 23.10
C ASP A 246 35.37 28.37 23.05
N ASP A 247 34.88 29.19 23.97
CA ASP A 247 33.51 29.50 24.40
C ASP A 247 32.69 30.31 23.38
N LYS A 248 31.37 30.05 23.28
CA LYS A 248 30.30 31.06 23.44
C LYS A 248 28.88 30.56 23.17
N ARG A 249 28.05 30.73 24.21
CA ARG A 249 26.59 30.79 24.18
C ARG A 249 26.05 31.74 23.11
N GLY A 250 24.92 31.37 22.51
CA GLY A 250 24.03 32.27 21.78
C GLY A 250 22.90 31.50 21.12
N GLY A 251 21.76 31.41 21.82
CA GLY A 251 20.57 30.73 21.32
C GLY A 251 20.03 31.38 20.06
N ASP A 252 19.63 30.53 19.12
CA ASP A 252 18.79 30.88 17.99
C ASP A 252 17.85 29.67 17.81
N GLU A 253 16.66 29.76 18.42
CA GLU A 253 15.55 28.83 18.19
C GLU A 253 15.11 28.98 16.74
N ARG A 254 15.86 28.36 15.83
CA ARG A 254 15.44 28.23 14.43
C ARG A 254 14.37 27.17 14.36
N LEU A 255 13.13 27.67 14.33
CA LEU A 255 11.97 27.01 13.76
C LEU A 255 12.40 26.21 12.53
N VAL A 256 12.42 24.88 12.68
CA VAL A 256 12.70 23.96 11.60
C VAL A 256 11.57 24.12 10.59
N SER A 257 11.89 24.67 9.42
CA SER A 257 10.97 24.83 8.30
C SER A 257 10.28 23.51 7.99
N PRO A 258 8.95 23.46 7.73
CA PRO A 258 8.23 22.25 7.36
C PRO A 258 8.82 21.48 6.16
N SER A 259 9.61 22.16 5.31
CA SER A 259 10.33 21.55 4.19
C SER A 259 11.51 20.64 4.64
N ALA A 260 12.06 20.85 5.84
CA ALA A 260 13.18 20.06 6.36
C ALA A 260 12.76 18.64 6.79
N VAL A 261 11.48 18.44 7.16
CA VAL A 261 10.94 17.10 7.46
C VAL A 261 11.01 16.21 6.23
N TRP A 262 10.70 16.75 5.04
CA TRP A 262 10.80 16.03 3.77
C TRP A 262 12.25 15.69 3.39
N LEU A 263 13.19 16.60 3.63
CA LEU A 263 14.62 16.38 3.36
C LEU A 263 15.25 15.32 4.28
N LEU A 264 14.74 15.15 5.50
CA LEU A 264 15.17 14.10 6.43
C LEU A 264 14.58 12.72 6.12
N ILE A 265 13.46 12.67 5.39
CA ILE A 265 12.76 11.41 5.09
C ILE A 265 13.44 10.66 3.94
N LYS A 266 13.91 11.32 2.88
CA LYS A 266 14.51 10.64 1.71
C LYS A 266 16.03 10.63 1.77
N ALA A 267 16.62 9.53 2.23
CA ALA A 267 18.03 9.25 1.98
C ALA A 267 18.14 8.42 0.70
N LYS A 268 18.75 9.01 -0.35
CA LYS A 268 19.09 8.29 -1.58
C LYS A 268 20.47 7.64 -1.35
N ASN A 269 20.55 6.32 -1.49
CA ASN A 269 21.81 5.61 -1.53
C ASN A 269 22.55 5.91 -2.83
#